data_AF-A0A2I0DW79-F1
#
_entry.id   AF-A0A2I0DW79-F1
#
_cell.length_a   1.000
_cell.length_b   1.000
_cell.length_c   1.000
_cell.angle_alpha   90.00
_cell.angle_beta   90.00
_cell.angle_gamma   90.00
#
_symmetry.space_group_name_H-M   'P 1'
#
loop_
_entity.id
_entity.type
_entity.pdbx_description
1 polymer ?
#
loop_
_entity_poly.entity_id
_entity_poly.type
_entity_poly.pdbx_seq_one_letter_code
_entity_poly.pdbx_strand_id
1 'polypeptide(L)'
;MTTDPSICPLCQSQNRCSVLQGKSIEQCWCRSQAFPSKAALELAVSAERVNPLLASKSCLCQACIKALKQQEETQQYKRVD
;
A
#
# COMPACT_ATOMS: atom_id res chain seq x y z
N MET A 1 8.05 11.36 15.44
CA MET A 1 7.69 9.93 15.44
C MET A 1 8.39 9.29 14.25
N THR A 2 9.32 8.39 14.52
CA THR A 2 10.15 7.74 13.48
C THR A 2 9.43 6.47 13.05
N THR A 3 8.75 6.50 11.90
CA THR A 3 8.11 5.31 11.33
C THR A 3 9.18 4.33 10.86
N ASP A 4 9.12 3.08 11.33
CA ASP A 4 10.01 2.02 10.88
C ASP A 4 9.80 1.79 9.37
N PRO A 5 10.82 2.02 8.53
CA PRO A 5 10.67 1.90 7.08
C PRO A 5 10.45 0.45 6.62
N SER A 6 10.74 -0.56 7.46
CA SER A 6 10.54 -1.98 7.18
C SER A 6 9.11 -2.46 7.45
N ILE A 7 8.27 -1.60 8.02
CA ILE A 7 6.90 -1.90 8.41
C ILE A 7 5.90 -1.25 7.44
N CYS A 8 4.92 -2.05 7.03
CA CYS A 8 3.78 -1.59 6.24
C CYS A 8 2.95 -0.62 7.08
N PRO A 9 2.76 0.63 6.64
CA PRO A 9 2.07 1.63 7.45
C PRO A 9 0.55 1.38 7.51
N LEU A 10 0.03 0.52 6.63
CA LEU A 10 -1.39 0.15 6.59
C LEU A 10 -1.76 -0.93 7.60
N CYS A 11 -1.00 -2.03 7.65
CA CYS A 11 -1.30 -3.20 8.48
C CYS A 11 -0.27 -3.50 9.58
N GLN A 12 0.76 -2.68 9.72
CA GLN A 12 1.84 -2.81 10.72
C GLN A 12 2.63 -4.13 10.66
N SER A 13 2.51 -4.90 9.58
CA SER A 13 3.32 -6.09 9.31
C SER A 13 4.56 -5.74 8.47
N GLN A 14 5.53 -6.65 8.37
CA GLN A 14 6.70 -6.46 7.51
C GLN A 14 6.31 -6.17 6.06
N ASN A 15 6.90 -5.13 5.46
CA ASN A 15 6.65 -4.77 4.06
C ASN A 15 7.57 -5.51 3.06
N ARG A 16 8.60 -6.20 3.56
CA ARG A 16 9.59 -6.95 2.76
C ARG A 16 10.30 -6.10 1.71
N CYS A 17 10.57 -4.83 2.00
CA CYS A 17 11.38 -3.96 1.15
C CYS A 17 12.79 -4.55 0.99
N SER A 18 13.19 -4.87 -0.25
CA SER A 18 14.50 -5.44 -0.56
C SER A 18 15.64 -4.44 -0.32
N VAL A 19 15.40 -3.14 -0.53
CA VAL A 19 16.39 -2.08 -0.26
C VAL A 19 16.80 -2.05 1.22
N LEU A 20 15.84 -2.16 2.14
CA LEU A 20 16.13 -2.20 3.58
C LEU A 20 16.80 -3.50 4.02
N GLN A 21 16.77 -4.54 3.17
CA GLN A 21 17.49 -5.79 3.36
C GLN A 21 18.88 -5.77 2.68
N GLY A 22 19.37 -4.61 2.22
CA GLY A 22 20.67 -4.46 1.56
C GLY A 22 20.70 -4.98 0.12
N LYS A 23 19.54 -5.23 -0.49
CA LYS A 23 19.42 -5.68 -1.89
C LYS A 23 19.04 -4.51 -2.79
N SER A 24 19.17 -4.71 -4.10
CA SER A 24 18.85 -3.67 -5.09
C SER A 24 17.33 -3.44 -5.22
N ILE A 25 16.92 -2.26 -5.69
CA ILE A 25 15.50 -1.90 -5.87
C ILE A 25 14.80 -2.77 -6.93
N GLU A 26 15.57 -3.32 -7.86
CA GLU A 26 15.13 -4.27 -8.89
C GLU A 26 14.60 -5.57 -8.26
N GLN A 27 15.05 -5.92 -7.06
CA GLN A 27 14.57 -7.09 -6.31
C GLN A 27 13.36 -6.79 -5.44
N CYS A 28 12.88 -5.53 -5.36
CA CYS A 28 11.66 -5.22 -4.61
C CYS A 28 10.44 -5.72 -5.39
N TRP A 29 9.61 -6.56 -4.76
CA TRP A 29 8.34 -6.99 -5.35
C TRP A 29 7.50 -5.81 -5.85
N CYS A 30 7.41 -4.73 -5.06
CA CYS A 30 6.58 -3.56 -5.37
C CYS A 30 6.99 -2.81 -6.65
N ARG A 31 8.24 -2.94 -7.11
CA ARG A 31 8.75 -2.27 -8.32
C ARG A 31 8.04 -2.71 -9.61
N SER A 32 7.50 -3.94 -9.60
CA SER A 32 6.84 -4.58 -10.74
C SER A 32 5.30 -4.45 -10.70
N GLN A 33 4.76 -3.68 -9.76
CA GLN A 33 3.33 -3.70 -9.44
C GLN A 33 2.69 -2.36 -9.76
N ALA A 34 1.53 -2.40 -10.42
CA ALA A 34 0.64 -1.25 -10.42
C ALA A 34 0.15 -1.01 -8.98
N PHE A 35 0.18 0.24 -8.52
CA PHE A 35 -0.40 0.63 -7.23
C PHE A 35 -1.89 0.96 -7.40
N PRO A 36 -2.74 0.68 -6.38
CA PRO A 36 -4.15 1.04 -6.41
C PRO A 36 -4.32 2.56 -6.44
N SER A 37 -5.46 3.06 -6.93
CA SER A 37 -5.71 4.50 -6.94
C SER A 37 -5.82 5.08 -5.53
N LYS A 38 -5.69 6.42 -5.43
CA LYS A 38 -5.95 7.14 -4.19
C LYS A 38 -7.36 6.89 -3.66
N ALA A 39 -8.35 6.78 -4.55
CA ALA A 39 -9.74 6.53 -4.17
C ALA A 39 -9.91 5.17 -3.47
N ALA A 40 -9.21 4.13 -3.94
CA ALA A 40 -9.21 2.83 -3.28
C ALA A 40 -8.66 2.91 -1.85
N LEU A 41 -7.64 3.76 -1.62
CA LEU A 41 -7.11 4.00 -0.28
C LEU A 41 -8.10 4.77 0.60
N GLU A 42 -8.72 5.83 0.06
CA GLU A 42 -9.74 6.64 0.76
C GLU A 42 -10.97 5.83 1.18
N LEU A 43 -11.30 4.76 0.45
CA LEU A 43 -12.37 3.83 0.81
C LEU A 43 -11.95 2.79 1.85
N ALA A 44 -10.68 2.40 1.86
CA ALA A 44 -10.18 1.32 2.71
C ALA A 44 -9.76 1.77 4.12
N VAL A 45 -9.52 3.07 4.32
CA VAL A 45 -9.14 3.63 5.61
C VAL A 45 -9.94 4.88 5.94
N SER A 46 -9.97 5.27 7.20
CA SER A 46 -10.60 6.52 7.61
C SER A 46 -9.84 7.74 7.06
N ALA A 47 -10.56 8.85 6.85
CA ALA A 47 -10.01 10.06 6.23
C ALA A 47 -8.77 10.61 6.96
N GLU A 48 -8.73 10.50 8.30
CA GLU A 48 -7.58 10.94 9.09
C GLU A 48 -6.31 10.09 8.87
N ARG A 49 -6.45 8.88 8.35
CA ARG A 49 -5.35 7.94 8.08
C ARG A 49 -4.80 8.08 6.67
N VAL A 50 -5.57 8.61 5.72
CA VAL A 50 -5.17 8.73 4.30
C VAL A 50 -3.93 9.60 4.16
N ASN A 51 -3.93 10.81 4.72
CA ASN A 51 -2.81 11.74 4.59
C ASN A 51 -1.51 11.19 5.23
N PRO A 52 -1.52 10.65 6.47
CA PRO A 52 -0.35 9.99 7.03
C PRO A 52 0.18 8.82 6.19
N LEU A 53 -0.71 8.03 5.58
CA LEU A 53 -0.31 6.91 4.72
C LEU A 53 0.36 7.40 3.42
N LEU A 54 -0.19 8.43 2.78
CA LEU A 54 0.38 9.03 1.57
C LEU A 54 1.70 9.76 1.84
N ALA A 55 1.87 10.32 3.05
CA ALA A 55 3.11 10.94 3.48
C ALA A 55 4.17 9.92 3.95
N SER A 56 3.79 8.65 4.13
CA SER A 56 4.71 7.61 4.61
C SER A 56 5.81 7.35 3.59
N LYS A 57 7.05 7.24 4.06
CA LYS A 57 8.20 6.81 3.26
C LYS A 57 8.42 5.29 3.31
N SER A 58 7.52 4.54 3.92
CA SER A 58 7.58 3.07 3.99
C SER A 58 6.72 2.41 2.91
N CYS A 59 7.17 1.26 2.39
CA CYS A 59 6.41 0.52 1.38
C CYS A 59 5.16 -0.13 1.96
N LEU A 60 4.09 -0.21 1.16
CA LEU A 60 2.96 -1.10 1.43
C LEU A 60 3.35 -2.56 1.16
N CYS A 61 2.88 -3.48 2.00
CA CYS A 61 3.12 -4.91 1.79
C CYS A 61 2.26 -5.47 0.65
N GLN A 62 2.68 -6.62 0.10
CA GLN A 62 1.98 -7.29 -0.99
C GLN A 62 0.52 -7.62 -0.65
N ALA A 63 0.23 -8.04 0.58
CA ALA A 63 -1.12 -8.36 1.01
C ALA A 63 -2.04 -7.13 0.97
N CYS A 64 -1.56 -5.98 1.45
CA CYS A 64 -2.29 -4.73 1.44
C CYS A 64 -2.60 -4.24 0.02
N ILE A 65 -1.61 -4.27 -0.88
CA ILE A 65 -1.81 -3.87 -2.28
C ILE A 65 -2.84 -4.78 -2.96
N LYS A 66 -2.78 -6.10 -2.73
CA LYS A 66 -3.77 -7.04 -3.28
C LYS A 66 -5.18 -6.74 -2.77
N ALA A 67 -5.34 -6.52 -1.47
CA ALA A 67 -6.64 -6.20 -0.87
C ALA A 67 -7.21 -4.89 -1.44
N LEU A 68 -6.39 -3.83 -1.55
CA LEU A 68 -6.82 -2.54 -2.10
C LEU A 68 -7.29 -2.65 -3.56
N LYS A 69 -6.58 -3.43 -4.40
CA LYS A 69 -7.00 -3.68 -5.78
C LYS A 69 -8.33 -4.42 -5.87
N GLN A 70 -8.52 -5.44 -5.04
CA GLN A 70 -9.79 -6.18 -5.00
C GLN A 70 -10.97 -5.28 -4.59
N GLN A 71 -10.75 -4.37 -3.64
CA GLN A 71 -11.75 -3.37 -3.26
C GLN A 71 -12.06 -2.43 -4.43
N GLU A 72 -11.04 -1.92 -5.12
CA GLU A 72 -11.19 -1.05 -6.29
C GLU A 72 -12.00 -1.71 -7.41
N GLU A 73 -11.64 -2.95 -7.77
CA GLU A 73 -12.34 -3.76 -8.77
C GLU A 73 -13.81 -3.98 -8.36
N THR A 74 -14.06 -4.40 -7.11
CA THR A 74 -15.42 -4.64 -6.60
C THR A 74 -16.28 -3.36 -6.65
N GLN A 75 -15.69 -2.20 -6.40
CA GLN A 75 -16.38 -0.91 -6.46
C GLN A 75 -16.66 -0.48 -7.91
N GLN A 76 -15.75 -0.81 -8.83
CA GLN A 76 -15.97 -0.54 -10.26
C GLN A 76 -17.19 -1.28 -10.80
N TYR A 77 -17.42 -2.53 -10.36
CA TYR A 77 -18.61 -3.31 -10.74
C TYR A 77 -19.89 -2.92 -10.01
N LYS A 78 -19.83 -2.11 -8.94
CA LYS A 78 -21.02 -1.59 -8.26
C LYS A 78 -21.57 -0.30 -8.87
N ARG A 79 -20.87 0.32 -9.83
CA ARG A 79 -21.32 1.52 -10.55
C ARG A 79 -22.00 1.17 -11.88
N VAL A 80 -22.93 0.23 -11.86
CA VAL A 80 -23.85 -0.05 -12.97
C VAL A 80 -25.27 0.13 -12.46
N ASP A 81 -25.61 1.38 -12.17
CA ASP A 81 -26.98 1.86 -11.98
C ASP A 81 -27.14 3.19 -12.74
#